data_AF-A0A954BAN6-F1
#
_entry.id   AF-A0A954BAN6-F1
#
_cell.length_a   1.000
_cell.length_b   1.000
_cell.length_c   1.000
_cell.angle_alpha   90.00
_cell.angle_beta   90.00
_cell.angle_gamma   90.00
#
_symmetry.space_group_name_H-M   'P 1'
#
loop_
_entity.id
_entity.type
_entity.pdbx_description
1 polymer ?
#
loop_
_entity_poly.entity_id
_entity_poly.type
_entity_poly.pdbx_seq_one_letter_code
_entity_poly.pdbx_strand_id
1 'polypeptide(L)' 'LVTDGGQLIRTPVDQIRIAGRSTGGVWVLRTAEGERVVSVARLVEDAETVIEEGGGAE' A
#
# COMPACT_ATOMS: atom_id res chain seq x y z
N LEU A 1 -3.08 4.82 -1.20
CA LEU A 1 -3.72 4.22 -2.39
C LEU A 1 -4.37 5.33 -3.20
N VAL A 2 -4.26 5.28 -4.51
CA VAL A 2 -4.89 6.23 -5.44
C VAL A 2 -5.64 5.46 -6.53
N THR A 3 -6.88 5.85 -6.82
CA THR A 3 -7.70 5.30 -7.92
C THR A 3 -7.65 6.19 -9.16
N ASP A 4 -8.05 5.66 -10.32
CA ASP A 4 -8.20 6.46 -11.55
C ASP A 4 -9.34 7.48 -11.48
N GLY A 5 -10.31 7.32 -10.58
CA GLY A 5 -11.30 8.34 -10.26
C GLY A 5 -10.79 9.48 -9.38
N GLY A 6 -9.51 9.46 -8.99
CA GLY A 6 -8.88 10.50 -8.17
C GLY A 6 -9.11 10.36 -6.66
N GLN A 7 -9.62 9.21 -6.20
CA GLN A 7 -9.80 8.96 -4.78
C GLN A 7 -8.45 8.63 -4.12
N LEU A 8 -8.12 9.34 -3.04
CA LEU A 8 -6.96 9.05 -2.20
C LEU A 8 -7.41 8.37 -0.90
N ILE A 9 -6.85 7.19 -0.63
CA ILE A 9 -7.12 6.42 0.59
C ILE A 9 -5.82 6.19 1.36
N ARG A 10 -5.83 6.53 2.66
CA ARG A 10 -4.77 6.20 3.62
C ARG A 10 -5.28 5.12 4.56
N THR A 11 -4.48 4.07 4.73
CA THR A 11 -4.80 2.96 5.63
C THR A 11 -3.56 2.68 6.47
N PRO A 12 -3.64 2.78 7.80
CA PRO A 12 -2.57 2.34 8.69
C PRO A 12 -2.25 0.86 8.47
N VAL A 13 -0.97 0.50 8.47
CA VAL A 13 -0.54 -0.88 8.18
C VAL A 13 -1.01 -1.84 9.28
N ASP A 14 -1.08 -1.38 10.52
CA ASP A 14 -1.55 -2.18 11.67
C ASP A 14 -3.03 -2.60 11.56
N GLN A 15 -3.82 -1.90 10.75
CA GLN A 15 -5.23 -2.25 10.52
C GLN A 15 -5.40 -3.36 9.47
N ILE A 16 -4.34 -3.69 8.72
CA ILE A 16 -4.39 -4.74 7.70
C ILE A 16 -4.18 -6.10 8.37
N ARG A 17 -5.18 -6.98 8.27
CA ARG A 17 -5.10 -8.34 8.79
C ARG A 17 -3.90 -9.09 8.22
N ILE A 18 -3.14 -9.73 9.11
CA ILE A 18 -2.06 -10.65 8.73
C ILE A 18 -2.67 -11.91 8.07
N ALA A 19 -2.24 -12.21 6.85
CA ALA A 19 -2.65 -13.38 6.09
C ALA A 19 -1.42 -14.10 5.51
N GLY A 20 -1.51 -15.43 5.39
CA GLY A 20 -0.43 -16.25 4.81
C GLY A 20 -0.32 -16.09 3.29
N ARG A 21 0.80 -16.52 2.71
CA ARG A 21 1.08 -16.39 1.26
C ARG A 21 0.09 -17.14 0.38
N SER A 22 -0.40 -18.30 0.82
CA SER A 22 -1.38 -19.11 0.08
C SER A 22 -2.83 -18.72 0.43
N THR A 23 -3.12 -17.43 0.45
CA THR A 23 -4.47 -16.88 0.72
C THR A 23 -4.84 -15.85 -0.33
N GLY A 24 -6.14 -15.57 -0.49
CA GLY A 24 -6.62 -14.49 -1.37
C GLY A 24 -6.43 -13.07 -0.82
N GLY A 25 -5.76 -12.92 0.33
CA GLY A 25 -5.60 -11.64 1.01
C GLY A 25 -6.90 -11.10 1.61
N VAL A 26 -6.95 -9.79 1.82
CA VAL A 26 -8.11 -9.06 2.36
C VAL A 26 -8.38 -7.80 1.52
N TRP A 27 -9.63 -7.33 1.57
CA TRP A 27 -10.02 -6.09 0.92
C TRP A 27 -9.66 -4.88 1.77
N VAL A 28 -8.71 -4.07 1.31
CA VAL A 28 -8.38 -2.76 1.91
C VAL A 28 -9.31 -1.66 1.40
N LEU A 29 -9.73 -1.74 0.13
CA LEU A 29 -10.62 -0.80 -0.54
C LEU A 29 -11.57 -1.58 -1.46
N ARG A 30 -12.84 -1.19 -1.49
CA ARG A 30 -13.77 -1.57 -2.57
C ARG A 30 -13.88 -0.38 -3.53
N THR A 31 -13.51 -0.58 -4.78
CA THR A 31 -13.69 0.45 -5.81
C THR A 31 -15.13 0.43 -6.32
N ALA A 32 -15.58 1.56 -6.86
CA ALA A 32 -16.84 1.63 -7.60
C ALA A 32 -16.76 0.80 -8.89
N GLU A 33 -17.90 0.54 -9.51
CA GLU A 33 -17.95 -0.17 -10.79
C GLU A 33 -17.17 0.61 -11.87
N GLY A 34 -16.24 -0.07 -12.54
CA GLY A 34 -15.38 0.54 -13.56
C GLY A 34 -14.18 1.34 -13.02
N GLU A 35 -14.06 1.50 -11.70
CA GLU A 35 -12.94 2.19 -11.05
C GLU A 35 -11.88 1.19 -10.57
N ARG A 36 -10.59 1.56 -10.68
CA ARG A 36 -9.49 0.71 -10.24
C ARG A 36 -8.41 1.49 -9.49
N VAL A 37 -7.70 0.77 -8.63
CA VAL A 37 -6.48 1.30 -7.99
C VAL A 37 -5.39 1.40 -9.05
N VAL A 38 -4.80 2.59 -9.19
CA VAL A 38 -3.72 2.86 -10.16
C VAL A 38 -2.37 3.06 -9.51
N SER A 39 -2.33 3.40 -8.21
CA SER A 39 -1.07 3.59 -7.50
C SER A 39 -1.17 3.29 -6.00
N VAL A 40 -0.06 2.80 -5.45
CA VAL A 40 0.16 2.61 -4.02
C VAL A 40 1.52 3.19 -3.65
N ALA A 41 1.56 3.90 -2.52
CA ALA A 41 2.78 4.38 -1.90
C ALA A 41 2.69 4.11 -0.40
N ARG A 42 3.81 3.69 0.19
CA ARG A 42 3.96 3.61 1.65
C ARG A 42 4.37 5.00 2.14
N LEU A 43 3.62 5.54 3.08
CA LEU A 43 4.06 6.71 3.84
C LEU A 43 4.79 6.20 5.07
N VAL A 44 5.99 6.73 5.31
CA VAL A 44 6.69 6.54 6.57
C VAL A 44 6.26 7.72 7.44
N GLU A 45 5.64 7.45 8.58
CA GLU A 45 5.47 8.46 9.61
C GLU A 45 6.85 8.70 10.22
N ASP A 46 7.31 9.95 10.28
CA ASP A 46 8.64 10.32 10.75
C ASP A 46 8.94 9.76 12.16
N ALA A 47 9.54 8.57 12.16
CA ALA A 47 10.42 8.08 13.20
C ALA A 47 11.72 7.73 12.47
N GLU A 48 12.63 8.70 12.47
CA GLU A 48 14.05 8.64 12.07
C GLU A 48 14.34 7.82 10.79
N THR A 49 14.54 8.55 9.69
CA THR A 49 14.91 7.99 8.39
C THR A 49 16.23 7.20 8.48
N VAL A 50 16.17 5.88 8.58
CA VAL A 50 17.28 5.01 8.16
C VAL A 50 17.10 4.76 6.67
N ILE A 51 17.81 5.56 5.87
CA ILE A 51 18.03 5.31 4.45
C ILE A 51 19.01 4.15 4.34
N GLU A 52 18.50 2.93 4.11
CA GLU A 52 19.32 1.84 3.56
C GLU A 52 19.50 2.11 2.06
N GLU A 53 20.66 2.68 1.70
CA GLU A 53 21.19 2.67 0.34
C GLU A 53 21.51 1.21 -0.02
N GLY A 54 20.52 0.50 -0.57
CA GLY A 54 20.70 -0.80 -1.19
C GLY A 54 21.57 -0.66 -2.42
N GLY A 55 22.88 -0.79 -2.23
CA GLY A 55 23.90 -0.73 -3.26
C GLY A 55 23.61 -1.67 -4.42
N GLY A 56 23.64 -1.10 -5.62
CA GLY A 56 23.86 -1.86 -6.84
C GLY A 56 25.29 -2.40 -6.86
N ALA A 57 25.41 -3.70 -6.65
CA ALA A 57 26.42 -4.61 -7.18
C ALA A 57 25.67 -5.95 -7.25
N GLU A 58 25.47 -6.60 -8.38
CA GLU A 58 26.28 -6.82 -9.58
C GLU A 58 25.38 -7.50 -10.64
#